data_AF-B9NSW4-F1
#
_entry.id   AF-B9NSW4-F1
#
_cell.length_a   1.000
_cell.length_b   1.000
_cell.length_c   1.000
_cell.angle_alpha   90.00
_cell.angle_beta   90.00
_cell.angle_gamma   90.00
#
_symmetry.space_group_name_H-M   'P 1'
#
loop_
_entity.id
_entity.type
_entity.pdbx_description
1 polymer ?
#
loop_
_entity_poly.entity_id
_entity_poly.type
_entity_poly.pdbx_seq_one_letter_code
_entity_poly.pdbx_strand_id
1 'polypeptide(L)'
;MKSARTVCFRAATSWIATHIHKVLIVVAAPSSLPVHPENTRMHPCIFQSGDKELKRILTLGAALGLMTASAGWADTFLKYGEVEGWKVFIDQDKKSCLIEAVDDAENVVQMGLTEDRGVGYVGVFTKAKTDIKSGEKEAVAILLGDNLYVGEATGMKGNITKGYSGGYVLSDDPQFADDIARKEVMLVFPEKEFAFTVDLTGTYKAMEMARKCNAEQLS
;
A
#
# COMPACT_ATOMS: atom_id res chain seq x y z
N MET A 1 -26.63 -45.48 -40.18
CA MET A 1 -27.11 -44.53 -41.22
C MET A 1 -28.02 -43.53 -40.54
N LYS A 2 -27.46 -42.42 -40.04
CA LYS A 2 -27.54 -41.05 -40.60
C LYS A 2 -28.97 -40.52 -40.80
N SER A 3 -29.44 -39.73 -39.85
CA SER A 3 -30.45 -38.69 -40.07
C SER A 3 -29.92 -37.38 -39.49
N ALA A 4 -29.31 -36.59 -40.36
CA ALA A 4 -28.83 -35.24 -40.07
C ALA A 4 -30.02 -34.28 -40.13
N ARG A 5 -30.25 -33.49 -39.07
CA ARG A 5 -31.07 -32.27 -39.14
C ARG A 5 -30.15 -31.09 -39.38
N THR A 6 -30.24 -30.58 -40.61
CA THR A 6 -29.68 -29.30 -41.04
C THR A 6 -30.40 -28.17 -40.34
N VAL A 7 -29.69 -27.37 -39.54
CA VAL A 7 -30.15 -26.04 -39.11
C VAL A 7 -29.32 -25.02 -39.86
N CYS A 8 -29.96 -24.35 -40.82
CA CYS A 8 -29.43 -23.16 -41.48
C CYS A 8 -29.41 -22.00 -40.47
N PHE A 9 -28.22 -21.54 -40.07
CA PHE A 9 -28.07 -20.20 -39.54
C PHE A 9 -27.83 -19.24 -40.72
N ARG A 10 -28.80 -18.36 -40.96
CA ARG A 10 -28.62 -17.18 -41.80
C ARG A 10 -27.61 -16.25 -41.12
N ALA A 11 -26.61 -15.84 -41.88
CA ALA A 11 -25.68 -14.80 -41.53
C ALA A 11 -26.46 -13.48 -41.29
N ALA A 12 -26.36 -12.96 -40.07
CA ALA A 12 -26.61 -11.55 -39.79
C ALA A 12 -25.25 -10.86 -39.70
N THR A 13 -25.12 -9.87 -40.57
CA THR A 13 -23.97 -9.05 -40.90
C THR A 13 -23.43 -8.23 -39.72
N SER A 14 -22.15 -8.46 -39.42
CA SER A 14 -21.08 -7.48 -39.19
C SER A 14 -21.49 -6.05 -38.81
N TRP A 15 -21.28 -5.65 -37.56
CA TRP A 15 -21.02 -4.26 -37.13
C TRP A 15 -20.19 -4.26 -35.84
N ILE A 16 -18.92 -4.71 -35.92
CA ILE A 16 -17.88 -4.37 -34.92
C ILE A 16 -16.58 -4.17 -35.69
N ALA A 17 -16.27 -2.92 -36.01
CA ALA A 17 -14.97 -2.56 -36.56
C ALA A 17 -14.65 -1.12 -36.19
N THR A 18 -14.20 -0.86 -34.96
CA THR A 18 -13.29 0.25 -34.69
C THR A 18 -12.59 0.10 -33.32
N HIS A 19 -11.29 0.33 -33.30
CA HIS A 19 -10.38 0.49 -32.14
C HIS A 19 -9.68 -0.77 -31.61
N ILE A 20 -8.91 -1.41 -32.49
CA ILE A 20 -7.62 -2.02 -32.11
C ILE A 20 -6.56 -1.34 -32.98
N HIS A 21 -5.39 -1.06 -32.40
CA HIS A 21 -4.16 -0.44 -32.94
C HIS A 21 -3.84 0.94 -32.37
N LYS A 22 -3.10 0.96 -31.24
CA LYS A 22 -1.86 1.75 -31.06
C LYS A 22 -1.31 1.53 -29.64
N VAL A 23 -0.52 0.48 -29.48
CA VAL A 23 0.55 0.46 -28.46
C VAL A 23 1.81 0.15 -29.25
N LEU A 24 2.36 1.19 -29.87
CA LEU A 24 3.69 1.14 -30.47
C LEU A 24 4.68 1.47 -29.36
N ILE A 25 5.47 0.46 -29.03
CA ILE A 25 6.66 0.51 -28.18
C ILE A 25 7.62 1.57 -28.74
N VAL A 26 7.86 2.64 -27.99
CA VAL A 26 9.00 3.54 -28.22
C VAL A 26 10.13 3.07 -27.30
N VAL A 27 11.00 2.23 -27.86
CA VAL A 27 12.37 2.05 -27.35
C VAL A 27 13.23 3.08 -28.07
N ALA A 28 13.75 4.07 -27.35
CA ALA A 28 14.83 4.93 -27.83
C ALA A 28 15.93 4.96 -26.77
N ALA A 29 17.05 4.33 -27.13
CA ALA A 29 18.33 4.35 -26.45
C ALA A 29 19.11 5.65 -26.82
N PRO A 30 20.30 5.90 -26.25
CA PRO A 30 20.81 7.22 -25.90
C PRO A 30 21.49 7.97 -27.05
N SER A 31 21.33 9.29 -27.09
CA SER A 31 22.11 10.18 -27.96
C SER A 31 23.16 10.94 -27.14
N SER A 32 24.42 10.63 -27.42
CA SER A 32 25.61 11.36 -27.03
C SER A 32 25.93 12.50 -28.01
N LEU A 33 26.81 13.42 -27.56
CA LEU A 33 27.60 14.45 -28.26
C LEU A 33 27.05 15.90 -28.24
N PRO A 34 27.90 16.95 -28.35
CA PRO A 34 29.28 17.10 -27.86
C PRO A 34 29.49 18.41 -27.04
N VAL A 35 30.64 18.47 -26.38
CA VAL A 35 31.21 19.57 -25.60
C VAL A 35 31.88 20.61 -26.52
N HIS A 36 31.73 21.91 -26.26
CA HIS A 36 32.84 22.90 -26.27
C HIS A 36 32.40 24.26 -25.66
N PRO A 37 33.37 25.07 -25.16
CA PRO A 37 33.16 26.00 -24.04
C PRO A 37 33.08 27.47 -24.48
N GLU A 38 32.46 28.31 -23.66
CA GLU A 38 32.90 29.71 -23.57
C GLU A 38 32.77 30.26 -22.15
N ASN A 39 33.88 30.86 -21.75
CA ASN A 39 34.23 31.41 -20.45
C ASN A 39 33.76 32.87 -20.40
N THR A 40 32.85 33.20 -19.50
CA THR A 40 32.68 34.61 -19.09
C THR A 40 32.40 34.72 -17.60
N ARG A 41 33.52 34.84 -16.88
CA ARG A 41 33.67 35.35 -15.52
C ARG A 41 33.03 36.74 -15.43
N MET A 42 32.07 36.99 -14.54
CA MET A 42 31.88 38.31 -13.87
C MET A 42 30.96 38.22 -12.64
N HIS A 43 31.61 38.35 -11.49
CA HIS A 43 31.27 38.98 -10.19
C HIS A 43 29.93 38.74 -9.46
N PRO A 44 30.00 38.56 -8.12
CA PRO A 44 28.85 38.28 -7.26
C PRO A 44 28.04 39.53 -6.91
N CYS A 45 26.72 39.45 -7.08
CA CYS A 45 25.78 40.36 -6.43
C CYS A 45 25.62 39.94 -4.97
N ILE A 46 26.25 40.71 -4.09
CA ILE A 46 26.05 40.70 -2.64
C ILE A 46 24.63 41.21 -2.35
N PHE A 47 23.78 40.34 -1.83
CA PHE A 47 22.50 40.74 -1.23
C PHE A 47 22.78 41.17 0.21
N GLN A 48 22.65 42.47 0.49
CA GLN A 48 22.86 43.06 1.80
C GLN A 48 21.74 42.62 2.77
N SER A 49 22.09 41.79 3.75
CA SER A 49 21.27 41.55 4.94
C SER A 49 21.41 42.75 5.87
N GLY A 50 20.33 43.49 6.06
CA GLY A 50 20.27 44.64 6.97
C GLY A 50 20.46 44.22 8.43
N ASP A 51 21.44 44.87 9.05
CA ASP A 51 21.73 44.85 10.48
C ASP A 51 20.54 45.28 11.32
N LYS A 52 20.23 44.49 12.35
CA LYS A 52 19.57 44.97 13.57
C LYS A 52 20.32 44.45 14.79
N GLU A 53 21.26 45.29 15.22
CA GLU A 53 21.52 45.66 16.61
C GLU A 53 21.65 44.52 17.63
N LEU A 54 22.88 44.04 17.77
CA LEU A 54 23.38 43.27 18.90
C LEU A 54 23.55 44.18 20.12
N LYS A 55 22.52 44.27 20.98
CA LYS A 55 22.71 44.70 22.37
C LYS A 55 23.02 43.51 23.25
N ARG A 56 24.29 43.42 23.66
CA ARG A 56 24.75 42.55 24.75
C ARG A 56 24.00 42.87 26.04
N ILE A 57 23.26 41.91 26.58
CA ILE A 57 22.92 41.85 27.99
C ILE A 57 23.34 40.47 28.49
N LEU A 58 24.37 40.44 29.34
CA LEU A 58 24.68 39.30 30.19
C LEU A 58 23.55 39.15 31.21
N THR A 59 22.96 37.96 31.31
CA THR A 59 22.23 37.56 32.53
C THR A 59 22.31 36.05 32.69
N LEU A 60 22.85 35.61 33.84
CA LEU A 60 22.80 34.24 34.33
C LEU A 60 21.34 33.86 34.62
N GLY A 61 20.93 32.62 34.33
CA GLY A 61 19.68 32.09 34.87
C GLY A 61 19.19 30.78 34.23
N ALA A 62 19.45 29.67 34.92
CA ALA A 62 18.76 28.36 34.89
C ALA A 62 18.32 27.78 33.53
N ALA A 63 19.09 26.78 33.06
CA ALA A 63 18.63 25.81 32.08
C ALA A 63 17.50 24.94 32.68
N LEU A 64 16.24 25.20 32.32
CA LEU A 64 15.16 24.22 32.42
C LEU A 64 15.10 23.46 31.10
N GLY A 65 15.70 22.26 31.08
CA GLY A 65 15.49 21.30 30.01
C GLY A 65 14.03 20.84 30.03
N LEU A 66 13.23 21.35 29.10
CA LEU A 66 11.93 20.77 28.77
C LEU A 66 12.20 19.45 28.02
N MET A 67 12.32 18.37 28.79
CA MET A 67 12.14 17.02 28.27
C MET A 67 10.70 16.92 27.76
N THR A 68 10.51 17.17 26.46
CA THR A 68 9.27 16.81 25.79
C THR A 68 9.26 15.28 25.69
N ALA A 69 8.63 14.63 26.66
CA ALA A 69 8.31 13.22 26.58
C ALA A 69 7.31 13.03 25.44
N SER A 70 7.82 12.67 24.26
CA SER A 70 7.00 12.12 23.17
C SER A 70 6.63 10.67 23.52
N ALA A 71 5.71 10.50 24.46
CA ALA A 71 5.13 9.21 24.78
C ALA A 71 3.87 8.95 23.92
N GLY A 72 3.73 7.71 23.47
CA GLY A 72 2.41 7.12 23.25
C GLY A 72 1.93 7.05 21.81
N TRP A 73 2.71 6.50 20.86
CA TRP A 73 2.17 5.94 19.61
C TRP A 73 3.05 4.80 19.04
N ALA A 74 4.29 4.67 19.49
CA ALA A 74 5.14 3.50 19.22
C ALA A 74 4.92 2.34 20.21
N ASP A 75 4.04 2.54 21.21
CA ASP A 75 3.88 1.62 22.35
C ASP A 75 2.84 0.49 22.12
N THR A 76 2.11 0.47 20.99
CA THR A 76 1.12 -0.60 20.73
C THR A 76 1.66 -1.72 19.84
N PHE A 77 2.59 -1.41 18.94
CA PHE A 77 3.13 -2.37 17.97
C PHE A 77 4.62 -2.61 18.19
N LEU A 78 4.98 -3.80 18.67
CA LEU A 78 6.38 -4.22 18.81
C LEU A 78 6.84 -5.02 17.60
N LYS A 79 7.97 -4.65 17.00
CA LYS A 79 8.52 -5.44 15.88
C LYS A 79 8.98 -6.82 16.38
N TYR A 80 8.39 -7.87 15.82
CA TYR A 80 8.76 -9.26 16.04
C TYR A 80 9.92 -9.70 15.15
N GLY A 81 9.86 -9.31 13.87
CA GLY A 81 10.81 -9.75 12.87
C GLY A 81 10.58 -9.12 11.51
N GLU A 82 11.37 -9.53 10.54
CA GLU A 82 11.26 -9.11 9.15
C GLU A 82 11.73 -10.25 8.24
N VAL A 83 11.01 -10.47 7.14
CA VAL A 83 11.33 -11.52 6.16
C VAL A 83 10.79 -11.10 4.79
N GLU A 84 11.63 -11.20 3.76
CA GLU A 84 11.25 -10.94 2.35
C GLU A 84 10.50 -9.61 2.12
N GLY A 85 10.94 -8.55 2.80
CA GLY A 85 10.34 -7.21 2.68
C GLY A 85 9.11 -6.96 3.57
N TRP A 86 8.62 -7.99 4.27
CA TRP A 86 7.51 -7.88 5.22
C TRP A 86 8.02 -7.79 6.65
N LYS A 87 7.48 -6.84 7.41
CA LYS A 87 7.69 -6.72 8.86
C LYS A 87 6.57 -7.47 9.58
N VAL A 88 6.92 -8.14 10.66
CA VAL A 88 5.94 -8.76 11.57
C VAL A 88 5.91 -7.95 12.86
N PHE A 89 4.72 -7.57 13.30
CA PHE A 89 4.49 -6.82 14.53
C PHE A 89 3.61 -7.59 15.49
N ILE A 90 3.91 -7.49 16.78
CA ILE A 90 3.02 -7.87 17.88
C ILE A 90 2.13 -6.67 18.17
N ASP A 91 0.83 -6.83 18.02
CA ASP A 91 -0.19 -5.94 18.57
C ASP A 91 -0.33 -6.24 20.07
N GLN A 92 0.20 -5.35 20.90
CA GLN A 92 0.22 -5.52 22.35
C GLN A 92 -1.17 -5.38 22.98
N ASP A 93 -2.11 -4.73 22.29
CA ASP A 93 -3.48 -4.53 22.76
C ASP A 93 -4.32 -5.77 22.45
N LYS A 94 -4.27 -6.26 21.20
CA LYS A 94 -5.05 -7.44 20.77
C LYS A 94 -4.40 -8.77 21.10
N LYS A 95 -3.16 -8.76 21.59
CA LYS A 95 -2.34 -9.97 21.80
C LYS A 95 -2.30 -10.84 20.55
N SER A 96 -2.15 -10.23 19.39
CA SER A 96 -2.09 -10.92 18.10
C SER A 96 -0.91 -10.38 17.30
N CYS A 97 -0.49 -11.09 16.26
CA CYS A 97 0.53 -10.61 15.35
C CYS A 97 -0.03 -10.31 13.96
N LEU A 98 0.48 -9.24 13.35
CA LEU A 98 0.16 -8.81 11.99
C LEU A 98 1.44 -8.70 11.17
N ILE A 99 1.30 -8.73 9.84
CA ILE A 99 2.35 -8.45 8.88
C ILE A 99 2.08 -7.15 8.15
N GLU A 100 3.14 -6.45 7.78
CA GLU A 100 3.08 -5.17 7.10
C GLU A 100 4.18 -5.07 6.04
N ALA A 101 3.82 -4.61 4.84
CA ALA A 101 4.74 -4.19 3.81
C ALA A 101 4.40 -2.76 3.37
N VAL A 102 5.42 -2.04 2.90
CA VAL A 102 5.27 -0.69 2.35
C VAL A 102 5.83 -0.71 0.94
N ASP A 103 5.04 -0.27 -0.03
CA ASP A 103 5.48 -0.17 -1.42
C ASP A 103 6.26 1.12 -1.71
N ASP A 104 6.79 1.24 -2.93
CA ASP A 104 7.56 2.40 -3.38
C ASP A 104 6.75 3.70 -3.42
N ALA A 105 5.41 3.60 -3.44
CA ALA A 105 4.48 4.73 -3.40
C ALA A 105 4.04 5.07 -1.96
N GLU A 106 4.70 4.49 -0.95
CA GLU A 106 4.36 4.60 0.47
C GLU A 106 2.95 4.10 0.83
N ASN A 107 2.36 3.23 0.02
CA ASN A 107 1.15 2.51 0.44
C ASN A 107 1.55 1.39 1.39
N VAL A 108 0.73 1.20 2.42
CA VAL A 108 0.91 0.18 3.44
C VAL A 108 -0.09 -0.93 3.18
N VAL A 109 0.42 -2.15 3.06
CA VAL A 109 -0.39 -3.37 3.04
C VAL A 109 -0.24 -4.04 4.38
N GLN A 110 -1.35 -4.29 5.06
CA GLN A 110 -1.36 -4.92 6.37
C GLN A 110 -2.26 -6.15 6.35
N MET A 111 -1.80 -7.25 6.93
CA MET A 111 -2.59 -8.46 7.09
C MET A 111 -2.46 -9.01 8.49
N GLY A 112 -3.54 -9.56 9.02
CA GLY A 112 -3.55 -10.11 10.36
C GLY A 112 -4.82 -10.88 10.65
N LEU A 113 -5.05 -11.12 11.94
CA LEU A 113 -6.25 -11.76 12.44
C LEU A 113 -7.08 -10.77 13.26
N THR A 114 -8.38 -10.99 13.32
CA THR A 114 -9.26 -10.34 14.30
C THR A 114 -8.86 -10.73 15.72
N GLU A 115 -9.38 -10.00 16.71
CA GLU A 115 -9.07 -10.21 18.13
C GLU A 115 -9.40 -11.64 18.61
N ASP A 116 -10.51 -12.21 18.16
CA ASP A 116 -10.91 -13.59 18.40
C ASP A 116 -10.15 -14.63 17.55
N ARG A 117 -9.30 -14.16 16.63
CA ARG A 117 -8.47 -14.93 15.70
C ARG A 117 -9.26 -15.86 14.76
N GLY A 118 -10.57 -15.70 14.69
CA GLY A 118 -11.45 -16.52 13.84
C GLY A 118 -11.47 -16.05 12.39
N VAL A 119 -11.13 -14.79 12.13
CA VAL A 119 -11.25 -14.15 10.82
C VAL A 119 -9.94 -13.45 10.46
N GLY A 120 -9.49 -13.62 9.22
CA GLY A 120 -8.36 -12.88 8.68
C GLY A 120 -8.77 -11.53 8.11
N TYR A 121 -7.85 -10.58 8.09
CA TYR A 121 -8.04 -9.32 7.38
C TYR A 121 -6.87 -9.01 6.45
N VAL A 122 -7.19 -8.34 5.34
CA VAL A 122 -6.22 -7.66 4.47
C VAL A 122 -6.65 -6.20 4.32
N GLY A 123 -5.74 -5.29 4.62
CA GLY A 123 -5.94 -3.85 4.53
C GLY A 123 -4.90 -3.21 3.63
N VAL A 124 -5.34 -2.22 2.84
CA VAL A 124 -4.46 -1.40 2.01
C VAL A 124 -4.72 0.07 2.36
N PHE A 125 -3.65 0.78 2.70
CA PHE A 125 -3.72 2.15 3.19
C PHE A 125 -2.75 3.04 2.41
N THR A 126 -3.19 4.26 2.11
CA THR A 126 -2.41 5.26 1.40
C THR A 126 -2.42 6.61 2.12
N LYS A 127 -1.37 7.40 1.91
CA LYS A 127 -1.33 8.83 2.29
C LYS A 127 -1.98 9.73 1.24
N ALA A 128 -2.29 9.20 0.05
CA ALA A 128 -3.01 9.95 -0.96
C ALA A 128 -4.38 10.40 -0.43
N LYS A 129 -4.90 11.50 -0.98
CA LYS A 129 -6.26 11.94 -0.64
C LYS A 129 -7.26 10.92 -1.20
N THR A 130 -8.13 10.43 -0.34
CA THR A 130 -9.22 9.51 -0.67
C THR A 130 -10.55 10.01 -0.11
N ASP A 131 -11.65 9.64 -0.76
CA ASP A 131 -13.00 9.93 -0.28
C ASP A 131 -13.53 8.86 0.70
N ILE A 132 -12.72 7.85 1.00
CA ILE A 132 -13.02 6.76 1.95
C ILE A 132 -13.41 7.32 3.32
N LYS A 133 -14.52 6.88 3.90
CA LYS A 133 -14.93 7.26 5.26
C LYS A 133 -14.74 6.11 6.24
N SER A 134 -14.36 6.44 7.48
CA SER A 134 -14.18 5.42 8.52
C SER A 134 -15.52 4.73 8.82
N GLY A 135 -15.54 3.40 8.78
CA GLY A 135 -16.72 2.57 9.00
C GLY A 135 -17.70 2.49 7.83
N GLU A 136 -17.50 3.27 6.75
CA GLU A 136 -18.30 3.12 5.53
C GLU A 136 -17.90 1.83 4.82
N LYS A 137 -18.90 1.05 4.40
CA LYS A 137 -18.70 -0.19 3.66
C LYS A 137 -18.96 0.05 2.19
N GLU A 138 -18.09 -0.49 1.35
CA GLU A 138 -18.22 -0.38 -0.11
C GLU A 138 -17.94 -1.74 -0.75
N ALA A 139 -18.59 -2.00 -1.89
CA ALA A 139 -18.34 -3.22 -2.62
C ALA A 139 -16.92 -3.23 -3.19
N VAL A 140 -16.28 -4.39 -3.13
CA VAL A 140 -14.95 -4.62 -3.70
C VAL A 140 -14.90 -5.98 -4.37
N ALA A 141 -14.20 -6.06 -5.49
CA ALA A 141 -13.78 -7.32 -6.07
C ALA A 141 -12.25 -7.44 -6.01
N ILE A 142 -11.76 -8.62 -5.66
CA ILE A 142 -10.33 -8.94 -5.54
C ILE A 142 -10.04 -10.11 -6.47
N LEU A 143 -9.07 -9.95 -7.36
CA LEU A 143 -8.59 -11.01 -8.25
C LEU A 143 -7.20 -11.48 -7.80
N LEU A 144 -7.08 -12.78 -7.51
CA LEU A 144 -5.84 -13.45 -7.13
C LEU A 144 -5.61 -14.63 -8.08
N GLY A 145 -4.67 -14.47 -9.01
CA GLY A 145 -4.55 -15.40 -10.14
C GLY A 145 -5.85 -15.46 -10.96
N ASP A 146 -6.48 -16.63 -11.01
CA ASP A 146 -7.74 -16.86 -11.73
C ASP A 146 -8.97 -16.77 -10.83
N ASN A 147 -8.80 -16.57 -9.51
CA ASN A 147 -9.87 -16.57 -8.53
C ASN A 147 -10.37 -15.15 -8.26
N LEU A 148 -11.67 -14.94 -8.48
CA LEU A 148 -12.35 -13.67 -8.19
C LEU A 148 -13.14 -13.78 -6.89
N TYR A 149 -12.83 -12.91 -5.95
CA TYR A 149 -13.49 -12.77 -4.66
C TYR A 149 -14.29 -11.47 -4.66
N VAL A 150 -15.53 -11.50 -4.20
CA VAL A 150 -16.39 -10.32 -4.11
C VAL A 150 -16.88 -10.18 -2.68
N GLY A 151 -16.81 -8.96 -2.13
CA GLY A 151 -17.20 -8.70 -0.76
C GLY A 151 -17.33 -7.21 -0.47
N GLU A 152 -17.24 -6.86 0.80
CA GLU A 152 -17.28 -5.49 1.28
C GLU A 152 -15.92 -5.12 1.88
N ALA A 153 -15.37 -3.97 1.48
CA ALA A 153 -14.28 -3.32 2.19
C ALA A 153 -14.85 -2.32 3.20
N THR A 154 -14.30 -2.29 4.41
CA THR A 154 -14.63 -1.29 5.42
C THR A 154 -13.57 -0.21 5.41
N GLY A 155 -14.00 1.05 5.20
CA GLY A 155 -13.13 2.20 5.21
C GLY A 155 -12.56 2.52 6.58
N MET A 156 -11.34 3.04 6.62
CA MET A 156 -10.63 3.43 7.82
C MET A 156 -9.78 4.68 7.57
N LYS A 157 -9.77 5.60 8.53
CA LYS A 157 -8.95 6.82 8.50
C LYS A 157 -8.29 7.04 9.86
N GLY A 158 -6.99 7.35 9.86
CA GLY A 158 -6.29 7.93 11.01
C GLY A 158 -6.13 7.09 12.28
N ASN A 159 -6.71 5.88 12.36
CA ASN A 159 -6.66 5.04 13.57
C ASN A 159 -5.43 4.13 13.68
N ILE A 160 -4.79 3.74 12.57
CA ILE A 160 -3.60 2.86 12.58
C ILE A 160 -2.31 3.67 12.36
N THR A 161 -2.34 4.70 11.51
CA THR A 161 -1.22 5.61 11.30
C THR A 161 -1.74 6.98 10.88
N LYS A 162 -1.29 8.05 11.55
CA LYS A 162 -1.70 9.42 11.20
C LYS A 162 -1.37 9.71 9.74
N GLY A 163 -2.34 10.25 9.00
CA GLY A 163 -2.19 10.59 7.59
C GLY A 163 -2.52 9.46 6.62
N TYR A 164 -2.79 8.25 7.09
CA TYR A 164 -3.26 7.15 6.24
C TYR A 164 -4.78 7.05 6.18
N SER A 165 -5.25 6.68 5.00
CA SER A 165 -6.64 6.33 4.71
C SER A 165 -6.68 5.10 3.82
N GLY A 166 -7.68 4.25 3.97
CA GLY A 166 -7.74 3.01 3.21
C GLY A 166 -8.91 2.15 3.61
N GLY A 167 -8.93 0.92 3.13
CA GLY A 167 -9.96 -0.05 3.44
C GLY A 167 -9.37 -1.38 3.83
N TYR A 168 -10.14 -2.19 4.55
CA TYR A 168 -9.81 -3.58 4.82
C TYR A 168 -10.98 -4.51 4.50
N VAL A 169 -10.65 -5.72 4.09
CA VAL A 169 -11.60 -6.82 3.89
C VAL A 169 -11.38 -7.85 4.97
N LEU A 170 -12.48 -8.40 5.50
CA LEU A 170 -12.48 -9.54 6.41
C LEU A 170 -12.84 -10.80 5.62
N SER A 171 -12.15 -11.90 5.88
CA SER A 171 -12.44 -13.20 5.26
C SER A 171 -12.07 -14.35 6.19
N ASP A 172 -12.95 -15.33 6.27
CA ASP A 172 -12.74 -16.65 6.89
C ASP A 172 -12.52 -17.76 5.84
N ASP A 173 -12.49 -17.42 4.55
CA ASP A 173 -12.26 -18.37 3.47
C ASP A 173 -10.79 -18.83 3.45
N PRO A 174 -10.53 -20.13 3.72
CA PRO A 174 -9.17 -20.66 3.69
C PRO A 174 -8.53 -20.59 2.29
N GLN A 175 -9.31 -20.62 1.21
CA GLN A 175 -8.79 -20.47 -0.14
C GLN A 175 -8.27 -19.06 -0.39
N PHE A 176 -9.00 -18.05 0.08
CA PHE A 176 -8.56 -16.66 0.01
C PHE A 176 -7.22 -16.47 0.75
N ALA A 177 -7.09 -17.05 1.95
CA ALA A 177 -5.84 -16.98 2.72
C ALA A 177 -4.67 -17.70 2.02
N ASP A 178 -4.91 -18.86 1.39
CA ASP A 178 -3.85 -19.58 0.65
C ASP A 178 -3.45 -18.84 -0.63
N ASP A 179 -4.41 -18.24 -1.35
CA ASP A 179 -4.13 -17.43 -2.53
C ASP A 179 -3.33 -16.16 -2.16
N ILE A 180 -3.70 -15.44 -1.10
CA ILE A 180 -2.91 -14.30 -0.60
C ILE A 180 -1.48 -14.72 -0.26
N ALA A 181 -1.30 -15.92 0.32
CA ALA A 181 0.02 -16.40 0.68
C ALA A 181 0.87 -16.76 -0.56
N ARG A 182 0.27 -17.33 -1.61
CA ARG A 182 0.99 -17.98 -2.71
C ARG A 182 1.00 -17.24 -4.02
N LYS A 183 0.03 -16.35 -4.26
CA LYS A 183 0.02 -15.50 -5.45
C LYS A 183 0.92 -14.30 -5.20
N GLU A 184 1.66 -13.89 -6.21
CA GLU A 184 2.59 -12.77 -6.11
C GLU A 184 1.90 -11.41 -6.33
N VAL A 185 0.67 -11.42 -6.87
CA VAL A 185 -0.03 -10.20 -7.26
C VAL A 185 -1.51 -10.30 -6.92
N MET A 186 -2.04 -9.24 -6.30
CA MET A 186 -3.47 -9.05 -6.04
C MET A 186 -3.97 -7.83 -6.79
N LEU A 187 -5.02 -7.98 -7.60
CA LEU A 187 -5.71 -6.86 -8.24
C LEU A 187 -6.98 -6.54 -7.45
N VAL A 188 -7.14 -5.28 -7.08
CA VAL A 188 -8.28 -4.79 -6.31
C VAL A 188 -9.12 -3.87 -7.19
N PHE A 189 -10.42 -4.11 -7.22
CA PHE A 189 -11.42 -3.34 -7.95
C PHE A 189 -12.43 -2.75 -6.95
N PRO A 190 -12.17 -1.56 -6.40
CA PRO A 190 -13.14 -0.85 -5.57
C PRO A 190 -14.30 -0.33 -6.43
N GLU A 191 -15.47 -0.12 -5.81
CA GLU A 191 -16.64 0.41 -6.53
C GLU A 191 -16.45 1.87 -7.01
N LYS A 192 -15.85 2.72 -6.17
CA LYS A 192 -15.76 4.17 -6.40
C LYS A 192 -14.36 4.66 -6.79
N GLU A 193 -13.33 3.88 -6.51
CA GLU A 193 -11.93 4.23 -6.74
C GLU A 193 -11.36 3.46 -7.94
N PHE A 194 -10.21 3.91 -8.45
CA PHE A 194 -9.54 3.18 -9.54
C PHE A 194 -9.05 1.82 -9.08
N ALA A 195 -9.08 0.85 -10.01
CA ALA A 195 -8.45 -0.44 -9.79
C ALA A 195 -6.94 -0.28 -9.58
N PHE A 196 -6.38 -1.04 -8.65
CA PHE A 196 -4.97 -1.00 -8.33
C PHE A 196 -4.42 -2.40 -8.06
N THR A 197 -3.09 -2.50 -8.06
CA THR A 197 -2.36 -3.75 -7.89
C THR A 197 -1.56 -3.69 -6.60
N VAL A 198 -1.50 -4.82 -5.90
CA VAL A 198 -0.71 -5.02 -4.69
C VAL A 198 0.28 -6.15 -4.95
N ASP A 199 1.55 -5.91 -4.65
CA ASP A 199 2.61 -6.92 -4.65
C ASP A 199 2.53 -7.76 -3.37
N LEU A 200 2.45 -9.08 -3.55
CA LEU A 200 2.36 -10.09 -2.50
C LEU A 200 3.64 -10.96 -2.44
N THR A 201 4.70 -10.53 -3.11
CA THR A 201 6.00 -11.21 -3.05
C THR A 201 6.45 -11.32 -1.59
N GLY A 202 6.81 -12.53 -1.17
CA GLY A 202 7.26 -12.81 0.19
C GLY A 202 6.16 -12.99 1.24
N THR A 203 4.88 -12.80 0.88
CA THR A 203 3.76 -12.93 1.82
C THR A 203 3.69 -14.31 2.46
N TYR A 204 4.00 -15.39 1.73
CA TYR A 204 4.03 -16.76 2.28
C TYR A 204 4.90 -16.87 3.55
N LYS A 205 6.17 -16.45 3.47
CA LYS A 205 7.11 -16.56 4.60
C LYS A 205 6.77 -15.58 5.71
N ALA A 206 6.25 -14.41 5.37
CA ALA A 206 5.74 -13.45 6.34
C ALA A 206 4.59 -14.04 7.16
N MET A 207 3.63 -14.70 6.51
CA MET A 207 2.51 -15.38 7.16
C MET A 207 2.99 -16.56 8.02
N GLU A 208 4.00 -17.33 7.59
CA GLU A 208 4.60 -18.37 8.45
C GLU A 208 5.22 -17.78 9.73
N MET A 209 5.96 -16.68 9.61
CA MET A 209 6.54 -15.99 10.77
C MET A 209 5.43 -15.42 11.69
N ALA A 210 4.37 -14.85 11.11
CA ALA A 210 3.24 -14.34 11.87
C ALA A 210 2.45 -15.46 12.58
N ARG A 211 2.32 -16.65 11.99
CA ARG A 211 1.73 -17.82 12.67
C ARG A 211 2.54 -18.22 13.89
N LYS A 212 3.88 -18.27 13.77
CA LYS A 212 4.77 -18.52 14.91
C LYS A 212 4.59 -17.46 16.00
N CYS A 213 4.61 -16.18 15.62
CA CYS A 213 4.38 -15.07 16.53
C CYS A 213 3.03 -15.19 17.26
N ASN A 214 1.95 -15.47 16.53
CA ASN A 214 0.61 -15.64 17.11
C ASN A 214 0.55 -16.81 18.10
N ALA A 215 1.25 -17.91 17.83
CA ALA A 215 1.34 -19.04 18.76
C ALA A 215 2.02 -18.65 20.09
N GLU A 216 3.05 -17.80 20.03
CA GLU A 216 3.73 -17.24 21.21
C GLU A 216 2.86 -16.22 21.97
N GLN A 217 1.82 -15.65 21.34
CA GLN A 217 0.87 -14.76 22.02
C GLN A 217 -0.34 -15.51 22.63
N LEU A 218 -0.40 -16.85 22.55
CA LEU A 218 -1.44 -17.67 23.21
C LEU A 218 -0.99 -18.21 24.57
N SER A 219 0.30 -18.11 24.88
CA SER A 219 0.91 -18.59 26.13
C SER A 219 0.86 -17.54 27.22
#